data_AF-A0AAW6XDV3-F1
#
_entry.id   AF-A0AAW6XDV3-F1
#
_cell.length_a   1.000
_cell.length_b   1.000
_cell.length_c   1.000
_cell.angle_alpha   90.00
_cell.angle_beta   90.00
_cell.angle_gamma   90.00
#
_symmetry.space_group_name_H-M   'P 1'
#
loop_
_entity.id
_entity.type
_entity.pdbx_description
1 polymer ?
#
loop_
_entity_poly.entity_id
_entity_poly.type
_entity_poly.pdbx_seq_one_letter_code
_entity_poly.pdbx_strand_id
1 'polypeptide(L)'
;SNPLNRVLIKAYHPLLLRVLHWPKTTLLVAALSIFTVIWPLSQVGGEFLPKINEGDLLYMPSTLPGVSPAEAAALLQTTDKLIKSVPEVASVFGKTGKAETATDSAPLEMVETTIQLKPEDQWRPGMTIDKIIDELDRTVRLPGLANLWVPPIRNRIDMLSTGIKSPIGIKVSGTVLSDIDATAQSIEAVAKTVPGVVSVLAERLEGGRYIDIDINREKASRYGMTVGDVQLFVSSAIGG
;
A
#
# COMPACT_ATOMS: atom_id res chain seq x y z
N SER A 1 -55.90 -6.00 22.14
CA SER A 1 -55.63 -5.77 20.70
C SER A 1 -54.68 -4.61 20.55
N ASN A 2 -53.48 -4.82 20.00
CA ASN A 2 -52.46 -3.76 19.92
C ASN A 2 -52.94 -2.62 18.97
N PRO A 3 -53.08 -1.37 19.45
CA PRO A 3 -53.57 -0.26 18.64
C PRO A 3 -52.68 0.05 17.42
N LEU A 4 -51.36 -0.17 17.52
CA LEU A 4 -50.43 -0.03 16.39
C LEU A 4 -50.76 -1.00 15.26
N ASN A 5 -51.04 -2.27 15.60
CA ASN A 5 -51.41 -3.29 14.61
C ASN A 5 -52.70 -2.90 13.88
N ARG A 6 -53.68 -2.33 14.58
CA ARG A 6 -54.95 -1.90 13.97
C ARG A 6 -54.74 -0.77 12.95
N VAL A 7 -53.85 0.17 13.23
CA VAL A 7 -53.53 1.29 12.32
C VAL A 7 -52.77 0.79 11.09
N LEU A 8 -51.77 -0.08 11.28
CA LEU A 8 -50.98 -0.66 10.18
C LEU A 8 -51.86 -1.50 9.23
N ILE A 9 -52.75 -2.33 9.77
CA ILE A 9 -53.69 -3.14 8.98
C ILE A 9 -54.65 -2.24 8.19
N LYS A 10 -55.16 -1.17 8.82
CA LYS A 10 -56.07 -0.23 8.16
C LYS A 10 -55.39 0.56 7.04
N ALA A 11 -54.08 0.81 7.12
CA ALA A 11 -53.29 1.45 6.06
C ALA A 11 -52.92 0.48 4.92
N TYR A 12 -52.66 -0.79 5.22
CA TYR A 12 -52.29 -1.81 4.24
C TYR A 12 -53.47 -2.33 3.41
N HIS A 13 -54.62 -2.63 4.04
CA HIS A 13 -55.78 -3.22 3.36
C HIS A 13 -56.25 -2.45 2.10
N PRO A 14 -56.32 -1.11 2.08
CA PRO A 14 -56.69 -0.35 0.88
C PRO A 14 -55.71 -0.55 -0.28
N LEU A 15 -54.41 -0.67 -0.01
CA LEU A 15 -53.37 -0.91 -1.02
C LEU A 15 -53.45 -2.34 -1.56
N LEU A 16 -53.68 -3.33 -0.68
CA LEU A 16 -53.89 -4.72 -1.08
C LEU A 16 -55.09 -4.86 -2.03
N LEU A 17 -56.22 -4.25 -1.69
CA LEU A 17 -57.41 -4.29 -2.55
C LEU A 17 -57.17 -3.61 -3.91
N ARG A 18 -56.38 -2.53 -3.95
CA ARG A 18 -55.97 -1.89 -5.22
C ARG A 18 -55.05 -2.76 -6.06
N VAL A 19 -54.12 -3.48 -5.44
CA VAL A 19 -53.22 -4.42 -6.11
C VAL A 19 -53.98 -5.58 -6.76
N LEU A 20 -55.03 -6.08 -6.10
CA LEU A 20 -55.89 -7.15 -6.61
C LEU A 20 -56.84 -6.69 -7.73
N HIS A 21 -57.10 -5.39 -7.85
CA HIS A 21 -58.00 -4.85 -8.87
C HIS A 21 -57.43 -5.07 -10.27
N TRP A 22 -56.15 -4.73 -10.52
CA TRP A 22 -55.47 -4.93 -11.81
C TRP A 22 -54.09 -5.63 -11.68
N PRO A 23 -54.06 -6.95 -11.44
CA PRO A 23 -52.83 -7.68 -11.13
C PRO A 23 -51.73 -7.56 -12.19
N LYS A 24 -52.09 -7.50 -13.48
CA LYS A 24 -51.14 -7.34 -14.59
C LYS A 24 -50.39 -6.00 -14.55
N THR A 25 -51.09 -4.92 -14.17
CA THR A 25 -50.46 -3.59 -14.05
C THR A 25 -49.50 -3.54 -12.86
N THR A 26 -49.85 -4.18 -11.74
CA THR A 26 -48.98 -4.28 -10.58
C THR A 26 -47.71 -5.06 -10.90
N LEU A 27 -47.82 -6.18 -11.62
CA LEU A 27 -46.66 -6.95 -12.10
C LEU A 27 -45.78 -6.14 -13.06
N LEU A 28 -46.38 -5.34 -13.94
CA LEU A 28 -45.65 -4.45 -14.85
C LEU A 28 -44.91 -3.34 -14.10
N VAL A 29 -45.54 -2.70 -13.11
CA VAL A 29 -44.88 -1.70 -12.27
C VAL A 29 -43.76 -2.33 -11.45
N ALA A 30 -43.95 -3.53 -10.90
CA ALA A 30 -42.91 -4.26 -10.19
C ALA A 30 -41.72 -4.59 -11.13
N ALA A 31 -42.00 -5.03 -12.36
CA ALA A 31 -40.95 -5.26 -13.36
C ALA A 31 -40.20 -3.96 -13.71
N LEU A 32 -40.91 -2.85 -13.92
CA LEU A 32 -40.31 -1.54 -14.17
C LEU A 32 -39.48 -1.05 -12.97
N SER A 33 -39.89 -1.33 -11.74
CA SER A 33 -39.11 -0.97 -10.54
C SER A 33 -37.80 -1.76 -10.41
N ILE A 34 -37.64 -2.88 -11.10
CA ILE A 34 -36.34 -3.57 -11.17
C ILE A 34 -35.38 -2.77 -12.06
N PHE A 35 -35.87 -2.19 -13.16
CA PHE A 35 -35.04 -1.36 -14.05
C PHE A 35 -34.53 -0.09 -13.38
N THR A 36 -35.20 0.43 -12.34
CA THR A 36 -34.70 1.61 -11.62
C THR A 36 -33.43 1.31 -10.83
N VAL A 37 -33.16 0.05 -10.47
CA VAL A 37 -31.93 -0.38 -9.78
C VAL A 37 -30.70 -0.30 -10.69
N ILE A 38 -30.88 -0.32 -12.02
CA ILE A 38 -29.76 -0.26 -12.98
C ILE A 38 -28.99 1.05 -12.83
N TRP A 39 -29.68 2.17 -12.54
CA TRP A 39 -29.03 3.48 -12.44
C TRP A 39 -28.18 3.67 -11.17
N PRO A 40 -28.62 3.30 -9.95
CA PRO A 40 -27.74 3.25 -8.79
C PRO A 40 -26.60 2.24 -8.96
N LEU A 41 -26.89 1.07 -9.55
CA LEU A 41 -25.90 0.01 -9.72
C LEU A 41 -24.76 0.44 -10.67
N SER A 42 -25.03 1.31 -11.64
CA SER A 42 -23.99 1.84 -12.54
C SER A 42 -23.15 2.97 -11.91
N GLN A 43 -23.54 3.50 -10.75
CA GLN A 43 -22.81 4.57 -10.06
C GLN A 43 -21.98 4.10 -8.87
N VAL A 44 -22.31 2.93 -8.31
CA VAL A 44 -21.54 2.37 -7.20
C VAL A 44 -20.22 1.80 -7.70
N GLY A 45 -19.14 2.12 -6.99
CA GLY A 45 -17.84 1.49 -7.19
C GLY A 45 -17.81 0.07 -6.63
N GLY A 46 -16.72 -0.64 -6.92
CA GLY A 46 -16.43 -1.94 -6.33
C GLY A 46 -15.11 -1.90 -5.56
N GLU A 47 -15.09 -2.56 -4.41
CA GLU A 47 -13.89 -2.83 -3.63
C GLU A 47 -13.91 -4.29 -3.16
N PHE A 48 -12.74 -4.85 -2.83
CA PHE A 48 -12.66 -6.24 -2.35
C PHE A 48 -13.34 -6.40 -0.99
N LEU A 49 -12.96 -5.55 -0.03
CA LEU A 49 -13.53 -5.45 1.30
C LEU A 49 -13.48 -3.98 1.76
N PRO A 50 -14.45 -3.53 2.56
CA PRO A 50 -14.44 -2.20 3.16
C PRO A 50 -13.13 -1.91 3.87
N LYS A 51 -12.66 -0.67 3.76
CA LYS A 51 -11.51 -0.21 4.54
C LYS A 51 -11.87 -0.19 6.03
N ILE A 52 -11.25 -1.08 6.78
CA ILE A 52 -11.38 -1.15 8.24
C ILE A 52 -10.43 -0.13 8.85
N ASN A 53 -10.95 0.74 9.72
CA ASN A 53 -10.12 1.62 10.53
C ASN A 53 -9.55 0.84 11.71
N GLU A 54 -8.23 0.68 11.75
CA GLU A 54 -7.52 -0.04 12.81
C GLU A 54 -7.09 0.88 13.97
N GLY A 55 -7.29 2.19 13.86
CA GLY A 55 -6.79 3.20 14.81
C GLY A 55 -5.31 3.57 14.60
N ASP A 56 -4.56 2.67 13.93
CA ASP A 56 -3.15 2.85 13.60
C ASP A 56 -2.93 2.79 12.09
N LEU A 57 -1.82 3.37 11.64
CA LEU A 57 -1.41 3.40 10.25
C LEU A 57 0.03 2.90 10.09
N LEU A 58 0.33 2.31 8.96
CA LEU A 58 1.66 1.93 8.55
C LEU A 58 2.08 2.78 7.35
N TYR A 59 3.21 3.48 7.48
CA TYR A 59 3.87 4.19 6.41
C TYR A 59 4.99 3.34 5.82
N MET A 60 4.90 3.05 4.52
CA MET A 60 5.84 2.17 3.83
C MET A 60 6.25 2.74 2.47
N PRO A 61 7.05 3.81 2.46
CA PRO A 61 7.45 4.39 1.21
C PRO A 61 8.33 3.42 0.40
N SER A 62 8.34 3.60 -0.91
CA SER A 62 9.26 2.93 -1.83
C SER A 62 10.26 3.94 -2.39
N THR A 63 11.51 3.52 -2.52
CA THR A 63 12.59 4.28 -3.17
C THR A 63 13.29 3.41 -4.21
N LEU A 64 14.17 4.00 -5.02
CA LEU A 64 15.03 3.26 -5.92
C LEU A 64 16.10 2.46 -5.15
N PRO A 65 16.55 1.31 -5.68
CA PRO A 65 17.58 0.51 -5.02
C PRO A 65 18.92 1.23 -4.88
N GLY A 66 19.72 0.80 -3.91
CA GLY A 66 21.11 1.23 -3.74
C GLY A 66 21.29 2.41 -2.77
N VAL A 67 20.30 2.67 -1.91
CA VAL A 67 20.42 3.62 -0.81
C VAL A 67 21.31 3.02 0.28
N SER A 68 22.29 3.79 0.77
CA SER A 68 23.16 3.31 1.85
C SER A 68 22.39 3.21 3.18
N PRO A 69 22.77 2.32 4.10
CA PRO A 69 22.09 2.20 5.40
C PRO A 69 22.09 3.50 6.21
N ALA A 70 23.18 4.29 6.12
CA ALA A 70 23.29 5.57 6.80
C ALA A 70 22.27 6.59 6.26
N GLU A 71 22.13 6.65 4.93
CA GLU A 71 21.14 7.54 4.29
C GLU A 71 19.71 7.06 4.56
N ALA A 72 19.45 5.76 4.52
CA ALA A 72 18.15 5.20 4.86
C ALA A 72 17.72 5.56 6.30
N ALA A 73 18.65 5.50 7.26
CA ALA A 73 18.40 5.92 8.65
C ALA A 73 18.15 7.44 8.77
N ALA A 74 18.84 8.25 7.97
CA ALA A 74 18.61 9.70 7.93
C ALA A 74 17.24 10.05 7.32
N LEU A 75 16.85 9.34 6.25
CA LEU A 75 15.53 9.44 5.64
C LEU A 75 14.45 9.05 6.65
N LEU A 76 14.61 7.93 7.35
CA LEU A 76 13.70 7.46 8.40
C LEU A 76 13.46 8.52 9.47
N GLN A 77 14.53 9.08 10.04
CA GLN A 77 14.40 10.09 11.08
C GLN A 77 13.71 11.36 10.55
N THR A 78 13.98 11.73 9.29
CA THR A 78 13.37 12.90 8.65
C THR A 78 11.87 12.66 8.44
N THR A 79 11.48 11.51 7.91
CA THR A 79 10.07 11.15 7.72
C THR A 79 9.34 11.06 9.06
N ASP A 80 9.96 10.47 10.09
CA ASP A 80 9.34 10.34 11.41
C ASP A 80 9.03 11.69 12.05
N LYS A 81 9.95 12.67 11.90
CA LYS A 81 9.73 14.05 12.36
C LYS A 81 8.56 14.72 11.64
N LEU A 82 8.45 14.52 10.32
CA LEU A 82 7.36 15.07 9.52
C LEU A 82 6.02 14.42 9.90
N ILE A 83 5.98 13.09 10.06
CA ILE A 83 4.80 12.37 10.53
C ILE A 83 4.37 12.90 11.91
N LYS A 84 5.33 13.03 12.83
CA LYS A 84 5.06 13.49 14.20
C LYS A 84 4.58 14.94 14.28
N SER A 85 4.77 15.73 13.22
CA SER A 85 4.27 17.11 13.14
C SER A 85 2.75 17.20 12.96
N VAL A 86 2.09 16.12 12.49
CA VAL A 86 0.63 16.07 12.33
C VAL A 86 -0.04 15.92 13.71
N PRO A 87 -1.01 16.80 14.08
CA PRO A 87 -1.56 16.83 15.45
C PRO A 87 -2.24 15.54 15.91
N GLU A 88 -2.83 14.77 14.99
CA GLU A 88 -3.51 13.52 15.29
C GLU A 88 -2.54 12.37 15.62
N VAL A 89 -1.24 12.51 15.38
CA VAL A 89 -0.26 11.45 15.62
C VAL A 89 0.20 11.41 17.09
N ALA A 90 -0.08 10.30 17.77
CA ALA A 90 0.31 10.04 19.16
C ALA A 90 1.76 9.54 19.26
N SER A 91 2.15 8.56 18.45
CA SER A 91 3.52 8.01 18.43
C SER A 91 3.93 7.59 17.01
N VAL A 92 5.25 7.57 16.78
CA VAL A 92 5.86 7.19 15.51
C VAL A 92 7.01 6.25 15.83
N PHE A 93 6.98 5.05 15.27
CA PHE A 93 8.01 4.04 15.42
C PHE A 93 8.53 3.63 14.04
N GLY A 94 9.57 4.31 13.59
CA GLY A 94 10.24 4.03 12.34
C GLY A 94 11.17 2.82 12.42
N LYS A 95 11.14 1.97 11.39
CA LYS A 95 12.07 0.87 11.16
C LYS A 95 12.59 0.93 9.72
N THR A 96 13.90 0.93 9.54
CA THR A 96 14.57 0.63 8.26
C THR A 96 15.13 -0.78 8.29
N GLY A 97 14.98 -1.52 7.20
CA GLY A 97 15.40 -2.92 7.18
C GLY A 97 14.51 -3.80 8.05
N LYS A 98 15.12 -4.85 8.60
CA LYS A 98 14.44 -5.93 9.28
C LYS A 98 14.73 -5.99 10.78
N ALA A 99 13.78 -6.51 11.54
CA ALA A 99 14.03 -7.04 12.87
C ALA A 99 14.75 -8.41 12.80
N GLU A 100 15.35 -8.84 13.90
CA GLU A 100 16.01 -10.16 14.04
C GLU A 100 14.98 -11.30 14.12
N THR A 101 14.27 -11.54 13.02
CA THR A 101 13.28 -12.61 12.86
C THR A 101 13.17 -13.04 11.40
N ALA A 102 12.88 -14.32 11.16
CA ALA A 102 12.65 -14.84 9.83
C ALA A 102 11.37 -14.30 9.17
N THR A 103 10.46 -13.72 9.96
CA THR A 103 9.21 -13.13 9.46
C THR A 103 9.40 -11.74 8.85
N ASP A 104 10.62 -11.19 8.91
CA ASP A 104 10.94 -9.85 8.42
C ASP A 104 12.14 -9.93 7.47
N SER A 105 11.87 -9.86 6.17
CA SER A 105 12.87 -9.90 5.10
C SER A 105 13.11 -8.54 4.45
N ALA A 106 12.73 -7.46 5.13
CA ALA A 106 12.88 -6.10 4.65
C ALA A 106 14.35 -5.73 4.35
N PRO A 107 14.68 -5.25 3.14
CA PRO A 107 16.01 -4.72 2.86
C PRO A 107 16.23 -3.39 3.58
N LEU A 108 17.50 -3.00 3.81
CA LEU A 108 17.84 -1.78 4.56
C LEU A 108 17.32 -0.48 3.92
N GLU A 109 17.09 -0.49 2.61
CA GLU A 109 16.50 0.62 1.85
C GLU A 109 14.97 0.72 2.01
N MET A 110 14.31 -0.30 2.57
CA MET A 110 12.88 -0.28 2.84
C MET A 110 12.60 0.25 4.25
N VAL A 111 11.65 1.19 4.32
CA VAL A 111 11.16 1.79 5.55
C VAL A 111 9.78 1.23 5.86
N GLU A 112 9.57 0.83 7.11
CA GLU A 112 8.25 0.57 7.68
C GLU A 112 8.11 1.38 8.96
N THR A 113 7.18 2.33 8.99
CA THR A 113 6.95 3.17 10.17
C THR A 113 5.55 2.92 10.70
N THR A 114 5.46 2.44 11.93
CA THR A 114 4.19 2.27 12.64
C THR A 114 3.79 3.59 13.28
N ILE A 115 2.59 4.07 12.95
CA ILE A 115 2.04 5.35 13.36
C ILE A 115 0.82 5.06 14.21
N GLN A 116 0.87 5.45 15.48
CA GLN A 116 -0.28 5.38 16.36
C GLN A 116 -0.99 6.72 16.34
N LEU A 117 -2.28 6.73 16.01
CA LEU A 117 -3.09 7.94 16.08
C LEU A 117 -3.59 8.14 17.52
N LYS A 118 -3.89 9.38 17.85
CA LYS A 118 -4.63 9.70 19.08
C LYS A 118 -6.03 9.10 19.01
N PRO A 119 -6.68 8.87 20.16
CA PRO A 119 -8.11 8.58 20.21
C PRO A 119 -8.94 9.57 19.36
N GLU A 120 -9.97 9.07 18.67
CA GLU A 120 -10.75 9.86 17.69
C GLU A 120 -11.40 11.11 18.30
N ASP A 121 -11.73 11.08 19.59
CA ASP A 121 -12.29 12.20 20.35
C ASP A 121 -11.30 13.35 20.57
N GLN A 122 -10.01 13.14 20.32
CA GLN A 122 -8.95 14.14 20.42
C GLN A 122 -8.53 14.73 19.07
N TRP A 123 -9.16 14.31 17.97
CA TRP A 123 -8.84 14.83 16.65
C TRP A 123 -9.38 16.25 16.48
N ARG A 124 -8.77 17.02 15.56
CA ARG A 124 -9.31 18.34 15.21
C ARG A 124 -10.76 18.20 14.69
N PRO A 125 -11.63 19.20 14.90
CA PRO A 125 -13.02 19.15 14.47
C PRO A 125 -13.16 18.85 12.97
N GLY A 126 -13.98 17.85 12.62
CA GLY A 126 -14.27 17.48 11.24
C GLY A 126 -13.16 16.66 10.55
N MET A 127 -12.16 16.17 11.29
CA MET A 127 -11.17 15.24 10.77
C MET A 127 -11.76 13.84 10.59
N THR A 128 -11.25 13.15 9.56
CA THR A 128 -11.52 11.75 9.27
C THR A 128 -10.20 11.07 8.98
N ILE A 129 -10.14 9.74 9.04
CA ILE A 129 -8.92 8.98 8.74
C ILE A 129 -8.37 9.34 7.35
N ASP A 130 -9.23 9.48 6.34
CA ASP A 130 -8.82 9.86 4.98
C ASP A 130 -8.20 11.27 4.94
N LYS A 131 -8.75 12.23 5.70
CA LYS A 131 -8.16 13.58 5.80
C LYS A 131 -6.81 13.57 6.52
N ILE A 132 -6.65 12.72 7.53
CA ILE A 132 -5.36 12.54 8.22
C ILE A 132 -4.34 11.96 7.25
N ILE A 133 -4.70 10.92 6.49
CA ILE A 133 -3.84 10.32 5.46
C ILE A 133 -3.48 11.35 4.39
N ASP A 134 -4.43 12.16 3.92
CA ASP A 134 -4.17 13.22 2.94
C ASP A 134 -3.21 14.30 3.48
N GLU A 135 -3.34 14.68 4.75
CA GLU A 135 -2.43 15.65 5.39
C GLU A 135 -1.04 15.05 5.60
N LEU A 136 -0.95 13.79 6.03
CA LEU A 136 0.29 13.03 6.13
C LEU A 136 0.97 12.93 4.77
N ASP A 137 0.24 12.55 3.71
CA ASP A 137 0.81 12.39 2.37
C ASP A 137 1.32 13.71 1.79
N ARG A 138 0.69 14.84 2.12
CA ARG A 138 1.17 16.18 1.70
C ARG A 138 2.37 16.66 2.51
N THR A 139 2.40 16.35 3.80
CA THR A 139 3.43 16.82 4.73
C THR A 139 4.72 16.01 4.61
N VAL A 140 4.60 14.68 4.49
CA VAL A 140 5.71 13.74 4.49
C VAL A 140 6.12 13.47 3.05
N ARG A 141 6.77 14.43 2.39
CA ARG A 141 7.25 14.27 1.01
C ARG A 141 8.74 14.56 0.90
N LEU A 142 9.47 13.58 0.41
CA LEU A 142 10.89 13.70 0.07
C LEU A 142 11.09 13.36 -1.42
N PRO A 143 12.01 14.03 -2.11
CA PRO A 143 12.34 13.69 -3.49
C PRO A 143 12.79 12.24 -3.62
N GLY A 144 12.26 11.53 -4.63
CA GLY A 144 12.63 10.13 -4.89
C GLY A 144 11.96 9.10 -3.97
N LEU A 145 11.08 9.53 -3.06
CA LEU A 145 10.38 8.68 -2.11
C LEU A 145 8.88 8.62 -2.46
N ALA A 146 8.41 7.46 -2.91
CA ALA A 146 7.01 7.23 -3.24
C ALA A 146 6.25 6.74 -2.00
N ASN A 147 5.40 7.60 -1.43
CA ASN A 147 4.64 7.28 -0.22
C ASN A 147 3.59 6.19 -0.43
N LEU A 148 3.35 5.43 0.63
CA LEU A 148 2.24 4.48 0.75
C LEU A 148 1.78 4.43 2.21
N TRP A 149 0.47 4.53 2.41
CA TRP A 149 -0.19 4.53 3.72
C TRP A 149 -1.21 3.41 3.76
N VAL A 150 -1.07 2.49 4.70
CA VAL A 150 -1.96 1.30 4.80
C VAL A 150 -2.25 0.93 6.24
N PRO A 151 -3.41 0.33 6.54
CA PRO A 151 -3.68 -0.26 7.84
C PRO A 151 -2.74 -1.45 8.12
N PRO A 152 -2.14 -1.57 9.33
CA PRO A 152 -1.14 -2.60 9.63
C PRO A 152 -1.59 -4.05 9.40
N ILE A 153 -2.74 -4.46 9.93
CA ILE A 153 -3.24 -5.84 9.85
C ILE A 153 -3.59 -6.17 8.40
N ARG A 154 -4.34 -5.28 7.74
CA ARG A 154 -4.67 -5.45 6.32
C ARG A 154 -3.41 -5.62 5.47
N ASN A 155 -2.41 -4.77 5.67
CA ASN A 155 -1.18 -4.84 4.91
C ASN A 155 -0.44 -6.17 5.08
N ARG A 156 -0.33 -6.67 6.31
CA ARG A 156 0.32 -7.96 6.55
C ARG A 156 -0.44 -9.12 5.90
N ILE A 157 -1.78 -9.07 5.86
CA ILE A 157 -2.60 -10.06 5.14
C ILE A 157 -2.37 -9.97 3.63
N ASP A 158 -2.39 -8.76 3.07
CA ASP A 158 -2.22 -8.53 1.62
C ASP A 158 -0.84 -9.02 1.14
N MET A 159 0.22 -8.71 1.90
CA MET A 159 1.57 -9.20 1.64
C MET A 159 1.69 -10.72 1.81
N LEU A 160 1.08 -11.31 2.82
CA LEU A 160 1.11 -12.77 3.00
C LEU A 160 0.37 -13.50 1.88
N SER A 161 -0.73 -12.92 1.40
CA SER A 161 -1.57 -13.52 0.36
C SER A 161 -0.98 -13.38 -1.04
N THR A 162 -0.42 -12.21 -1.36
CA THR A 162 -0.03 -11.87 -2.74
C THR A 162 1.42 -11.44 -2.89
N GLY A 163 2.10 -11.07 -1.80
CA GLY A 163 3.42 -10.44 -1.80
C GLY A 163 3.40 -8.94 -2.11
N ILE A 164 2.24 -8.35 -2.38
CA ILE A 164 2.10 -6.93 -2.72
C ILE A 164 1.67 -6.14 -1.49
N LYS A 165 2.37 -5.04 -1.20
CA LYS A 165 2.09 -4.14 -0.06
C LYS A 165 1.02 -3.07 -0.34
N SER A 166 0.72 -2.81 -1.61
CA SER A 166 -0.31 -1.87 -2.05
C SER A 166 -1.62 -2.58 -2.40
N PRO A 167 -2.79 -1.91 -2.25
CA PRO A 167 -4.08 -2.50 -2.64
C PRO A 167 -4.19 -2.88 -4.12
N ILE A 168 -3.43 -2.19 -4.98
CA ILE A 168 -3.33 -2.46 -6.42
C ILE A 168 -1.86 -2.74 -6.71
N GLY A 169 -1.58 -3.86 -7.38
CA GLY A 169 -0.23 -4.21 -7.82
C GLY A 169 -0.25 -4.86 -9.19
N ILE A 170 0.81 -4.62 -9.95
CA ILE A 170 1.02 -5.17 -11.29
C ILE A 170 2.30 -5.99 -11.24
N LYS A 171 2.21 -7.28 -11.61
CA LYS A 171 3.36 -8.19 -11.67
C LYS A 171 3.80 -8.36 -13.11
N VAL A 172 5.05 -7.98 -13.39
CA VAL A 172 5.70 -8.25 -14.67
C VAL A 172 6.63 -9.44 -14.47
N SER A 173 6.44 -10.49 -15.27
CA SER A 173 7.21 -11.73 -15.19
C SER A 173 7.90 -12.00 -16.51
N GLY A 174 9.08 -12.59 -16.45
CA GLY A 174 9.87 -12.96 -17.62
C GLY A 174 11.14 -13.71 -17.22
N THR A 175 11.98 -14.01 -18.19
CA THR A 175 13.27 -14.70 -17.98
C THR A 175 14.48 -13.79 -18.14
N VAL A 176 14.28 -12.58 -18.69
CA VAL A 176 15.33 -11.58 -18.94
C VAL A 176 15.02 -10.35 -18.08
N LEU A 177 15.91 -10.01 -17.15
CA LEU A 177 15.69 -8.93 -16.19
C LEU A 177 15.55 -7.56 -16.86
N SER A 178 16.36 -7.27 -17.88
CA SER A 178 16.28 -6.01 -18.64
C SER A 178 14.93 -5.79 -19.31
N ASP A 179 14.30 -6.86 -19.83
CA ASP A 179 13.01 -6.78 -20.51
C ASP A 179 11.87 -6.55 -19.50
N ILE A 180 11.97 -7.19 -18.33
CA ILE A 180 11.02 -7.01 -17.22
C ILE A 180 11.09 -5.56 -16.73
N ASP A 181 12.30 -5.05 -16.47
CA ASP A 181 12.51 -3.69 -15.98
C ASP A 181 12.00 -2.64 -16.98
N ALA A 182 12.29 -2.80 -18.28
CA ALA A 182 11.81 -1.90 -19.33
C ALA A 182 10.28 -1.90 -19.44
N THR A 183 9.66 -3.07 -19.32
CA THR A 183 8.20 -3.22 -19.34
C THR A 183 7.56 -2.57 -18.11
N ALA A 184 8.12 -2.81 -16.93
CA ALA A 184 7.64 -2.22 -15.68
C ALA A 184 7.75 -0.69 -15.69
N GLN A 185 8.82 -0.13 -16.26
CA GLN A 185 8.98 1.32 -16.46
C GLN A 185 7.89 1.90 -17.37
N SER A 186 7.58 1.22 -18.46
CA SER A 186 6.54 1.65 -19.40
C SER A 186 5.15 1.65 -18.73
N ILE A 187 4.87 0.61 -17.94
CA ILE A 187 3.63 0.52 -17.15
C ILE A 187 3.58 1.63 -16.09
N GLU A 188 4.68 1.88 -15.37
CA GLU A 188 4.77 2.95 -14.37
C GLU A 188 4.44 4.32 -14.98
N ALA A 189 4.98 4.62 -16.17
CA ALA A 189 4.74 5.88 -16.87
C ALA A 189 3.25 6.05 -17.25
N VAL A 190 2.61 5.00 -17.75
CA VAL A 190 1.19 5.04 -18.12
C VAL A 190 0.29 5.08 -16.88
N ALA A 191 0.61 4.32 -15.83
CA ALA A 191 -0.18 4.27 -14.61
C ALA A 191 -0.29 5.65 -13.93
N LYS A 192 0.76 6.48 -14.00
CA LYS A 192 0.74 7.87 -13.50
C LYS A 192 -0.30 8.76 -14.19
N THR A 193 -0.78 8.39 -15.38
CA THR A 193 -1.78 9.18 -16.14
C THR A 193 -3.22 8.84 -15.76
N VAL A 194 -3.44 7.76 -15.00
CA VAL A 194 -4.78 7.27 -14.68
C VAL A 194 -5.41 8.10 -13.55
N PRO A 195 -6.64 8.62 -13.72
CA PRO A 195 -7.33 9.34 -12.65
C PRO A 195 -7.49 8.49 -11.39
N GLY A 196 -7.19 9.07 -10.22
CA GLY A 196 -7.29 8.40 -8.92
C GLY A 196 -6.00 7.71 -8.45
N VAL A 197 -4.96 7.68 -9.28
CA VAL A 197 -3.62 7.21 -8.89
C VAL A 197 -2.88 8.31 -8.14
N VAL A 198 -2.45 8.03 -6.89
CA VAL A 198 -1.72 8.99 -6.03
C VAL A 198 -0.21 8.81 -6.17
N SER A 199 0.28 7.58 -6.11
CA SER A 199 1.69 7.22 -6.25
C SER A 199 1.85 5.89 -6.99
N VAL A 200 2.87 5.79 -7.84
CA VAL A 200 3.26 4.56 -8.52
C VAL A 200 4.78 4.51 -8.59
N LEU A 201 5.34 3.38 -8.21
CA LEU A 201 6.75 3.06 -8.39
C LEU A 201 6.87 1.59 -8.80
N ALA A 202 7.60 1.32 -9.86
CA ALA A 202 8.05 -0.03 -10.18
C ALA A 202 9.43 -0.25 -9.53
N GLU A 203 9.54 -1.28 -8.70
CA GLU A 203 10.83 -1.73 -8.17
C GLU A 203 11.74 -2.16 -9.33
N ARG A 204 13.04 -1.83 -9.22
CA ARG A 204 14.04 -2.16 -10.25
C ARG A 204 14.77 -3.43 -9.85
N LEU A 205 14.89 -4.38 -10.77
CA LEU A 205 15.59 -5.64 -10.52
C LEU A 205 17.11 -5.48 -10.64
N GLU A 206 17.60 -4.59 -11.51
CA GLU A 206 19.04 -4.38 -11.76
C GLU A 206 19.62 -3.08 -11.14
N GLY A 207 19.02 -2.56 -10.07
CA GLY A 207 19.45 -1.29 -9.45
C GLY A 207 20.66 -1.38 -8.50
N GLY A 208 21.21 -2.57 -8.29
CA GLY A 208 22.31 -2.81 -7.34
C GLY A 208 23.62 -2.16 -7.77
N ARG A 209 24.36 -1.59 -6.81
CA ARG A 209 25.68 -1.01 -7.05
C ARG A 209 26.75 -1.97 -6.56
N TYR A 210 27.72 -2.27 -7.42
CA TYR A 210 28.80 -3.22 -7.14
C TYR A 210 30.17 -2.57 -7.34
N ILE A 211 31.14 -3.04 -6.55
CA ILE A 211 32.57 -2.81 -6.77
C ILE A 211 33.16 -4.18 -7.07
N ASP A 212 33.40 -4.45 -8.35
CA ASP A 212 33.90 -5.75 -8.79
C ASP A 212 35.42 -5.82 -8.68
N ILE A 213 35.91 -6.84 -7.97
CA ILE A 213 37.34 -7.14 -7.86
C ILE A 213 37.62 -8.31 -8.81
N ASP A 214 37.92 -7.98 -10.06
CA ASP A 214 38.30 -8.96 -11.08
C ASP A 214 39.75 -9.41 -10.89
N ILE A 215 39.92 -10.58 -10.27
CA ILE A 215 41.23 -11.12 -9.90
C ILE A 215 41.93 -11.66 -11.14
N ASN A 216 42.98 -10.94 -11.56
CA ASN A 216 43.85 -11.41 -12.61
C ASN A 216 44.78 -12.53 -12.12
N ARG A 217 44.49 -13.77 -12.53
CA ARG A 217 45.23 -14.98 -12.15
C ARG A 217 46.72 -14.92 -12.52
N GLU A 218 47.05 -14.34 -13.66
CA GLU A 218 48.45 -14.22 -14.12
C GLU A 218 49.26 -13.22 -13.31
N LYS A 219 48.61 -12.16 -12.79
CA LYS A 219 49.26 -11.22 -11.87
C LYS A 219 49.41 -11.83 -10.48
N ALA A 220 48.38 -12.53 -9.97
CA ALA A 220 48.42 -13.18 -8.67
C ALA A 220 49.53 -14.24 -8.59
N SER A 221 49.69 -15.05 -9.65
CA SER A 221 50.71 -16.10 -9.69
C SER A 221 52.15 -15.58 -9.58
N ARG A 222 52.43 -14.35 -10.05
CA ARG A 222 53.75 -13.70 -9.91
C ARG A 222 54.16 -13.50 -8.46
N TYR A 223 53.19 -13.39 -7.55
CA TYR A 223 53.41 -13.23 -6.12
C TYR A 223 53.20 -14.55 -5.35
N GLY A 224 53.04 -15.68 -6.06
CA GLY A 224 52.76 -16.97 -5.43
C GLY A 224 51.37 -17.06 -4.80
N MET A 225 50.44 -16.17 -5.18
CA MET A 225 49.09 -16.12 -4.61
C MET A 225 48.10 -16.88 -5.48
N THR A 226 47.26 -17.67 -4.82
CA THR A 226 46.05 -18.25 -5.42
C THR A 226 44.91 -17.23 -5.44
N VAL A 227 43.84 -17.52 -6.19
CA VAL A 227 42.61 -16.70 -6.15
C VAL A 227 42.03 -16.64 -4.74
N GLY A 228 42.09 -17.76 -3.99
CA GLY A 228 41.62 -17.82 -2.61
C GLY A 228 42.40 -16.89 -1.68
N ASP A 229 43.72 -16.79 -1.86
CA ASP A 229 44.56 -15.89 -1.06
C ASP A 229 44.17 -14.43 -1.29
N VAL A 230 43.93 -14.03 -2.54
CA VAL A 230 43.48 -12.68 -2.87
C VAL A 230 42.07 -12.40 -2.33
N GLN A 231 41.16 -13.38 -2.42
CA GLN A 231 39.80 -13.25 -1.89
C GLN A 231 39.76 -13.12 -0.36
N LEU A 232 40.70 -13.74 0.37
CA LEU A 232 40.80 -13.61 1.83
C LEU A 232 40.99 -12.15 2.27
N PHE A 233 41.77 -11.37 1.53
CA PHE A 233 41.90 -9.92 1.78
C PHE A 233 40.58 -9.18 1.53
N VAL A 234 39.83 -9.57 0.50
CA VAL A 234 38.52 -8.96 0.22
C VAL A 234 37.54 -9.26 1.34
N SER A 235 37.47 -10.50 1.83
CA SER A 235 36.50 -10.88 2.86
C SER A 235 36.84 -10.38 4.26
N SER A 236 38.13 -10.18 4.58
CA SER A 236 38.56 -9.92 5.96
C SER A 236 39.28 -8.59 6.17
N ALA A 237 39.97 -8.05 5.16
CA ALA A 237 40.62 -6.74 5.27
C ALA A 237 39.70 -5.61 4.79
N ILE A 238 38.85 -5.88 3.79
CA ILE A 238 37.82 -4.96 3.30
C ILE A 238 36.47 -5.30 3.93
N GLY A 239 36.05 -6.56 3.80
CA GLY A 239 34.91 -7.12 4.52
C GLY A 239 35.23 -7.21 6.01
N GLY A 240 34.24 -6.87 6.84
CA GLY A 240 34.28 -6.99 8.29
C GLY A 240 33.46 -8.19 8.74
#